data_AF-X1D965-F1
#
_entry.id   AF-X1D965-F1
#
_cell.length_a   1.000
_cell.length_b   1.000
_cell.length_c   1.000
_cell.angle_alpha   90.00
_cell.angle_beta   90.00
_cell.angle_gamma   90.00
#
_symmetry.space_group_name_H-M   'P 1'
#
loop_
_entity.id
_entity.type
_entity.pdbx_description
1 polymer ?
#
loop_
_entity_poly.entity_id
_entity_poly.type
_entity_poly.pdbx_seq_one_letter_code
_entity_poly.pdbx_strand_id
1 'polypeptide(L)' 'MQLQPTVVSTETLRDAQQHPEKYLDLIVKVGGYNATFVDLGTPIQNDIINRLEYNL' A
#
# COMPACT_ATOMS: atom_id res chain seq x y z
N MET A 1 3.77 -22.58 5.87
CA MET A 1 3.43 -21.44 4.99
C MET A 1 4.06 -20.20 5.60
N GLN A 2 5.11 -19.65 5.00
CA GLN A 2 5.63 -18.35 5.42
C GLN A 2 4.65 -17.28 4.95
N LEU A 3 3.68 -16.94 5.82
CA LEU A 3 3.05 -15.62 5.74
C LEU A 3 4.21 -14.64 5.93
N GLN A 4 4.54 -13.87 4.90
CA GLN A 4 5.30 -12.64 5.05
C GLN A 4 4.24 -11.55 5.10
N PRO A 5 3.70 -11.21 6.28
CA PRO A 5 2.59 -10.32 6.30
C PRO A 5 3.19 -8.92 6.26
N THR A 6 3.20 -8.32 5.08
CA THR A 6 3.22 -6.86 4.98
C THR A 6 1.85 -6.41 5.49
N VAL A 7 1.61 -6.46 6.80
CA VAL A 7 0.33 -6.14 7.47
C VAL A 7 0.14 -4.62 7.44
N VAL A 8 -0.11 -4.10 6.26
CA VAL A 8 -0.57 -2.73 6.10
C VAL A 8 -2.05 -2.84 5.77
N SER A 9 -2.88 -2.43 6.74
CA SER A 9 -4.32 -2.41 6.56
C SER A 9 -4.69 -1.42 5.45
N THR A 10 -5.81 -1.68 4.79
CA THR A 10 -6.37 -0.75 3.78
C THR A 10 -6.66 0.61 4.40
N GLU A 11 -6.99 0.67 5.69
CA GLU A 11 -7.08 1.90 6.48
C GLU A 11 -5.75 2.67 6.52
N THR A 12 -4.63 2.01 6.76
CA THR A 12 -3.29 2.63 6.76
C THR A 12 -2.93 3.17 5.38
N LEU A 13 -3.26 2.44 4.31
CA LEU A 13 -3.05 2.93 2.95
C LEU A 13 -3.90 4.16 2.65
N ARG A 14 -5.17 4.16 3.08
CA ARG A 14 -6.05 5.33 2.92
C ARG A 14 -5.56 6.53 3.72
N ASP A 15 -5.06 6.33 4.94
CA ASP A 15 -4.43 7.40 5.73
C ASP A 15 -3.18 7.92 5.02
N ALA A 16 -2.36 7.05 4.44
CA ALA A 16 -1.19 7.43 3.66
C ALA A 16 -1.51 8.20 2.37
N GLN A 17 -2.70 8.02 1.78
CA GLN A 17 -3.16 8.87 0.67
C GLN A 17 -3.52 10.29 1.14
N GLN A 18 -4.07 10.42 2.35
CA GLN A 18 -4.50 11.70 2.92
C GLN A 18 -3.35 12.47 3.59
N HIS A 19 -2.40 11.74 4.16
CA HIS A 19 -1.27 12.24 4.95
C HIS A 19 0.07 11.65 4.48
N PRO A 20 0.48 11.84 3.21
CA PRO A 20 1.69 11.22 2.68
C PRO A 20 2.96 11.57 3.48
N GLU A 21 3.00 12.74 4.12
CA GLU A 21 4.10 13.18 4.98
C GLU A 21 4.35 12.28 6.20
N LYS A 22 3.34 11.52 6.66
CA LYS A 22 3.47 10.59 7.78
C LYS A 22 3.96 9.20 7.35
N TYR A 23 3.95 8.92 6.04
CA TYR A 23 4.16 7.59 5.47
C TYR A 23 5.24 7.57 4.38
N LEU A 24 6.25 8.43 4.51
CA LEU A 24 7.40 8.50 3.57
C LEU A 24 8.20 7.20 3.50
N ASP A 25 8.13 6.36 4.53
CA ASP A 25 8.80 5.05 4.61
C ASP A 25 7.84 3.86 4.36
N LEU A 26 6.60 4.13 3.93
CA LEU A 26 5.61 3.09 3.67
C LEU A 26 5.90 2.37 2.35
N ILE A 27 6.64 1.26 2.43
CA ILE A 27 6.99 0.46 1.26
C ILE A 27 5.91 -0.58 0.96
N VAL A 28 5.47 -0.62 -0.31
CA VAL A 28 4.51 -1.58 -0.85
C VAL A 28 5.13 -2.39 -1.98
N LYS A 29 4.66 -3.64 -2.14
CA LYS A 29 5.11 -4.54 -3.20
C LYS A 29 4.15 -4.51 -4.38
N VAL A 30 4.63 -4.06 -5.53
CA VAL A 30 3.86 -3.94 -6.77
C VAL A 30 4.46 -4.87 -7.81
N GLY A 31 3.77 -5.97 -8.13
CA GLY A 31 4.02 -6.78 -9.33
C GLY A 31 5.46 -7.24 -9.60
N GLY A 32 6.35 -7.27 -8.60
CA GLY A 32 7.75 -7.67 -8.76
C GLY A 32 8.78 -6.67 -8.22
N TYR A 33 8.38 -5.43 -7.90
CA TYR A 33 9.26 -4.44 -7.26
C TYR A 33 8.65 -3.89 -5.97
N ASN A 34 9.51 -3.25 -5.16
CA ASN A 34 9.10 -2.50 -3.97
C ASN A 34 9.17 -1.01 -4.30
N ALA A 35 8.17 -0.25 -3.87
CA ALA A 35 8.14 1.19 -4.02
C ALA A 35 7.49 1.83 -2.80
N THR A 36 7.81 3.09 -2.53
CA THR A 36 7.12 3.85 -1.49
C THR A 36 5.70 4.18 -1.97
N PHE A 37 4.70 3.84 -1.16
CA PHE A 37 3.30 4.01 -1.51
C PHE A 37 2.95 5.46 -1.88
N VAL A 38 3.51 6.43 -1.15
CA VAL A 38 3.24 7.86 -1.37
C VAL A 38 3.89 8.40 -2.66
N ASP A 39 4.87 7.69 -3.22
CA ASP A 39 5.51 8.02 -4.50
C ASP A 39 4.68 7.52 -5.70
N LEU A 40 3.77 6.57 -5.45
CA LEU A 40 2.87 6.04 -6.48
C LEU A 40 1.75 7.04 -6.79
N GLY A 41 1.33 7.10 -8.05
CA GLY A 41 0.15 7.88 -8.41
C GLY A 41 -1.13 7.32 -7.78
N THR A 42 -2.10 8.20 -7.49
CA THR A 42 -3.41 7.85 -6.91
C THR A 42 -4.10 6.65 -7.59
N PRO A 43 -4.08 6.49 -8.94
CA PRO A 43 -4.66 5.31 -9.58
C PRO A 43 -4.01 3.99 -9.13
N ILE A 44 -2.68 3.97 -8.96
CA ILE A 44 -1.93 2.77 -8.53
C ILE A 44 -2.17 2.52 -7.04
N GLN A 45 -2.17 3.57 -6.22
CA GLN A 45 -2.50 3.47 -4.80
C GLN A 45 -3.89 2.85 -4.59
N ASN A 46 -4.89 3.31 -5.34
CA ASN A 46 -6.25 2.77 -5.28
C ASN A 46 -6.30 1.31 -5.75
N ASP A 47 -5.57 0.94 -6.81
CA ASP A 47 -5.47 -0.44 -7.27
C ASP A 47 -4.90 -1.37 -6.18
N ILE A 48 -3.88 -0.92 -5.45
CA ILE A 48 -3.29 -1.67 -4.34
C ILE A 48 -4.31 -1.84 -3.19
N ILE A 49 -5.00 -0.77 -2.80
CA ILE A 49 -6.03 -0.80 -1.76
C ILE A 49 -7.14 -1.78 -2.15
N ASN A 50 -7.67 -1.66 -3.37
CA ASN A 50 -8.73 -2.54 -3.87
C ASN A 50 -8.28 -4.00 -3.86
N ARG A 51 -7.07 -4.31 -4.35
CA ARG A 51 -6.55 -5.68 -4.32
C ARG A 51 -6.48 -6.26 -2.91
N LEU A 52 -6.19 -5.44 -1.89
CA LEU A 52 -6.16 -5.88 -0.50
C LEU A 52 -7.56 -6.03 0.10
N GLU A 53 -8.53 -5.18 -0.27
CA GLU A 53 -9.94 -5.31 0.16
C GLU A 53 -10.64 -6.52 -0.49
N TYR A 54 -10.30 -6.85 -1.74
CA TYR A 54 -10.94 -7.94 -2.51
C TYR A 54 -10.23 -9.30 -2.41
N ASN A 55 -9.01 -9.38 -1.87
CA ASN A 55 -8.30 -10.65 -1.64
C ASN A 55 -8.64 -11.31 -0.27
N LEU A 56 -9.71 -10.87 0.39
CA LEU A 56 -10.28 -11.49 1.58
C LEU A 56 -11.41 -12.46 1.21
#